data_AF-A0A517PIF3-F1
#
_entry.id   AF-A0A517PIF3-F1
#
_cell.length_a   1.000
_cell.length_b   1.000
_cell.length_c   1.000
_cell.angle_alpha   90.00
_cell.angle_beta   90.00
_cell.angle_gamma   90.00
#
_symmetry.space_group_name_H-M   'P 1'
#
loop_
_entity.id
_entity.type
_entity.pdbx_description
1 polymer ?
#
loop_
_entity_poly.entity_id
_entity_poly.type
_entity_poly.pdbx_seq_one_letter_code
_entity_poly.pdbx_strand_id
1 'polypeptide(L)'
;MSRDKTARCLEEMLAFFLRHCEDRGTLGELYLMSRDSESWCRGHELHRRIREKTQSAERSGDLLGEAQYTFEECCAKTFYNLSDAMVPFSEDTPFWIIPQGFRLARRLELENPYAFTSLLSSEHELGTKFM
;
A
#
# COMPACT_ATOMS: atom_id res chain seq x y z
N MET A 1 -14.08 8.96 -0.64
CA MET A 1 -14.26 7.61 -0.09
C MET A 1 -14.30 7.72 1.44
N SER A 2 -15.09 6.92 2.16
CA SER A 2 -15.01 6.89 3.63
C SER A 2 -13.67 6.29 4.07
N ARG A 3 -13.20 6.62 5.29
CA ARG A 3 -11.93 6.09 5.84
C ARG A 3 -11.93 4.55 5.87
N ASP A 4 -13.05 3.96 6.25
CA ASP A 4 -13.24 2.50 6.23
C ASP A 4 -13.12 1.90 4.82
N LYS A 5 -13.65 2.59 3.81
CA LYS A 5 -13.51 2.12 2.42
C LYS A 5 -12.05 2.18 1.98
N THR A 6 -11.33 3.24 2.33
CA THR A 6 -9.89 3.35 2.04
C THR A 6 -9.11 2.24 2.74
N ALA A 7 -9.36 1.99 4.03
CA ALA A 7 -8.69 0.94 4.79
C ALA A 7 -8.92 -0.45 4.20
N ARG A 8 -10.15 -0.77 3.74
CA ARG A 8 -10.45 -2.02 3.04
C ARG A 8 -9.70 -2.17 1.72
N CYS A 9 -9.57 -1.09 0.95
CA CYS A 9 -8.75 -1.11 -0.27
C CYS A 9 -7.27 -1.37 0.05
N LEU A 10 -6.75 -0.77 1.12
CA LEU A 10 -5.37 -1.05 1.58
C LEU A 10 -5.22 -2.49 2.06
N GLU A 11 -6.19 -3.02 2.81
CA GLU A 11 -6.19 -4.40 3.27
C GLU A 11 -6.07 -5.38 2.10
N GLU A 12 -6.85 -5.18 1.03
CA GLU A 12 -6.79 -5.98 -0.19
C GLU A 12 -5.39 -6.00 -0.80
N MET A 13 -4.80 -4.81 -1.00
CA MET A 13 -3.46 -4.66 -1.58
C MET A 13 -2.38 -5.32 -0.72
N LEU A 14 -2.46 -5.10 0.60
CA LEU A 14 -1.51 -5.66 1.57
C LEU A 14 -1.62 -7.19 1.65
N ALA A 15 -2.84 -7.73 1.69
CA ALA A 15 -3.09 -9.16 1.65
C ALA A 15 -2.58 -9.80 0.36
N PHE A 16 -2.71 -9.09 -0.76
CA PHE A 16 -2.15 -9.53 -2.03
C PHE A 16 -0.63 -9.64 -1.95
N PHE A 17 0.07 -8.55 -1.62
CA PHE A 17 1.54 -8.53 -1.58
C PHE A 17 2.14 -9.43 -0.49
N LEU A 18 1.44 -9.66 0.62
CA LEU A 18 1.87 -10.62 1.66
C LEU A 18 2.13 -12.03 1.14
N ARG A 19 1.43 -12.43 0.07
CA ARG A 19 1.60 -13.75 -0.55
C ARG A 19 2.80 -13.80 -1.51
N HIS A 20 3.31 -12.65 -1.95
CA HIS A 20 4.34 -12.54 -2.98
C HIS A 20 5.68 -12.01 -2.46
N CYS A 21 5.68 -11.22 -1.39
CA CYS A 21 6.91 -10.70 -0.76
C CYS A 21 7.55 -11.72 0.19
N GLU A 22 8.88 -11.80 0.15
CA GLU A 22 9.67 -12.61 1.08
C GLU A 22 9.75 -11.94 2.47
N ASP A 23 10.09 -10.66 2.53
CA ASP A 23 10.01 -9.88 3.76
C ASP A 23 8.54 -9.54 4.05
N ARG A 24 8.00 -10.11 5.12
CA ARG A 24 6.60 -9.91 5.53
C ARG A 24 6.47 -9.10 6.82
N GLY A 25 7.56 -8.63 7.41
CA GLY A 25 7.56 -8.04 8.74
C GLY A 25 6.68 -6.79 8.81
N THR A 26 7.13 -5.71 8.19
CA THR A 26 6.42 -4.43 8.15
C THR A 26 5.13 -4.50 7.31
N LEU A 27 5.12 -5.31 6.26
CA LEU A 27 3.93 -5.58 5.45
C LEU A 27 2.79 -6.25 6.27
N GLY A 28 3.14 -7.20 7.14
CA GLY A 28 2.20 -7.87 8.03
C GLY A 28 1.65 -6.92 9.11
N GLU A 29 2.50 -6.04 9.64
CA GLU A 29 2.05 -5.00 10.57
C GLU A 29 1.06 -4.03 9.92
N LEU A 30 1.31 -3.61 8.66
CA LEU A 30 0.36 -2.81 7.89
C LEU A 30 -0.97 -3.52 7.64
N TYR A 31 -0.93 -4.82 7.34
CA TYR A 31 -2.13 -5.64 7.15
C TYR A 31 -2.97 -5.76 8.43
N LEU A 32 -2.32 -5.89 9.59
CA LEU A 32 -3.04 -5.86 10.87
C LEU A 32 -3.61 -4.46 11.14
N MET A 33 -2.85 -3.41 10.84
CA MET A 33 -3.27 -2.02 10.98
C MET A 33 -4.48 -1.69 10.10
N SER A 34 -4.61 -2.27 8.91
CA SER A 34 -5.78 -2.05 8.05
C SER A 34 -7.09 -2.54 8.67
N ARG A 35 -7.01 -3.44 9.65
CA ARG A 35 -8.16 -4.09 10.30
C ARG A 35 -8.50 -3.50 11.68
N ASP A 36 -7.65 -2.61 12.20
CA ASP A 36 -7.80 -1.98 13.50
C ASP A 36 -7.58 -0.47 13.39
N SER A 37 -8.66 0.30 13.38
CA SER A 37 -8.61 1.76 13.25
C SER A 37 -8.00 2.47 14.45
N GLU A 38 -8.00 1.84 15.64
CA GLU A 38 -7.34 2.41 16.82
C GLU A 38 -5.82 2.42 16.67
N SER A 39 -5.28 1.52 15.85
CA SER A 39 -3.84 1.42 15.59
C SER A 39 -3.32 2.40 14.54
N TRP A 40 -4.19 3.06 13.77
CA TRP A 40 -3.80 3.94 12.66
C TRP A 40 -2.90 5.10 13.09
N CYS A 41 -3.07 5.61 14.32
CA CYS A 41 -2.21 6.66 14.88
C CYS A 41 -0.74 6.24 15.02
N ARG A 42 -0.46 4.93 15.04
CA ARG A 42 0.91 4.36 15.07
C ARG A 42 1.55 4.31 13.68
N GLY A 43 0.83 4.67 12.62
CA GLY A 43 1.34 4.68 11.24
C GLY A 43 2.61 5.51 11.07
N HIS A 44 2.77 6.61 11.83
CA HIS A 44 3.99 7.43 11.80
C HIS A 44 5.22 6.67 12.34
N GLU A 45 5.06 5.89 13.42
CA GLU A 45 6.15 5.09 13.98
C GLU A 45 6.53 3.95 13.03
N LEU A 46 5.53 3.26 12.46
CA LEU A 46 5.74 2.20 11.48
C LEU A 46 6.43 2.74 10.22
N HIS A 47 6.00 3.91 9.74
CA HIS A 47 6.65 4.61 8.62
C HIS A 47 8.14 4.85 8.89
N ARG A 48 8.55 5.27 10.09
CA ARG A 48 9.97 5.47 10.42
C ARG A 48 10.78 4.19 10.24
N ARG A 49 10.27 3.06 10.73
CA ARG A 49 10.94 1.75 10.59
C ARG A 49 11.01 1.30 9.12
N ILE A 50 9.93 1.50 8.36
CA ILE A 50 9.93 1.20 6.93
C ILE A 50 10.95 2.08 6.21
N ARG A 51 11.02 3.38 6.52
CA ARG A 51 11.97 4.31 5.89
C ARG A 51 13.43 3.89 6.11
N GLU A 52 13.76 3.36 7.28
CA GLU A 52 15.09 2.80 7.56
C GLU A 52 15.40 1.61 6.64
N LYS A 53 14.42 0.73 6.39
CA LYS A 53 14.53 -0.39 5.44
C LYS A 53 14.67 0.10 4.00
N THR A 54 13.87 1.08 3.58
CA THR A 54 13.95 1.71 2.25
C THR A 54 15.36 2.25 2.00
N GLN A 55 15.90 3.05 2.91
CA GLN A 55 17.24 3.60 2.78
C GLN A 55 18.33 2.53 2.78
N SER A 56 18.13 1.43 3.51
CA SER A 56 19.05 0.29 3.46
C SER A 56 19.04 -0.38 2.09
N ALA A 57 17.86 -0.62 1.52
CA ALA A 57 17.69 -1.20 0.19
C ALA A 57 18.27 -0.30 -0.91
N GLU A 58 18.03 1.02 -0.82
CA GLU A 58 18.62 2.03 -1.72
C GLU A 58 20.16 1.94 -1.69
N ARG A 59 20.77 1.87 -0.49
CA ARG A 59 22.23 1.78 -0.34
C ARG A 59 22.82 0.47 -0.87
N SER A 60 22.09 -0.64 -0.78
CA SER A 60 22.54 -1.95 -1.27
C SER A 60 22.19 -2.21 -2.74
N GLY A 61 21.46 -1.31 -3.40
CA GLY A 61 20.96 -1.52 -4.77
C GLY A 61 19.88 -2.61 -4.86
N ASP A 62 19.20 -2.92 -3.75
CA ASP A 62 18.09 -3.88 -3.72
C ASP A 62 16.82 -3.22 -4.27
N LEU A 63 16.62 -3.34 -5.58
CA LEU A 63 15.52 -2.70 -6.29
C LEU A 63 14.14 -3.30 -5.95
N LEU A 64 14.09 -4.57 -5.50
CA LEU A 64 12.85 -5.19 -5.07
C LEU A 64 12.46 -4.69 -3.67
N GLY A 65 13.43 -4.70 -2.75
CA GLY A 65 13.25 -4.13 -1.41
C GLY A 65 12.87 -2.65 -1.46
N GLU A 66 13.54 -1.85 -2.29
CA GLU A 66 13.20 -0.43 -2.49
C GLU A 66 11.74 -0.26 -2.93
N ALA A 67 11.30 -1.04 -3.93
CA ALA A 67 9.92 -0.97 -4.44
C ALA A 67 8.90 -1.40 -3.38
N GLN A 68 9.20 -2.45 -2.61
CA GLN A 68 8.36 -2.94 -1.53
C GLN A 68 8.20 -1.89 -0.43
N TYR A 69 9.32 -1.41 0.12
CA TYR A 69 9.29 -0.48 1.25
C TYR A 69 8.73 0.89 0.86
N THR A 70 8.90 1.33 -0.38
CA THR A 70 8.25 2.57 -0.87
C THR A 70 6.72 2.44 -0.93
N PHE A 71 6.20 1.29 -1.36
CA PHE A 71 4.76 1.00 -1.29
C PHE A 71 4.27 1.00 0.16
N GLU A 72 4.98 0.31 1.06
CA GLU A 72 4.65 0.25 2.48
C GLU A 72 4.70 1.63 3.15
N GLU A 73 5.66 2.50 2.81
CA GLU A 73 5.73 3.87 3.32
C GLU A 73 4.45 4.66 2.97
N CYS A 74 3.97 4.54 1.73
CA CYS A 74 2.73 5.21 1.32
C CYS A 74 1.53 4.69 2.11
N CYS A 75 1.42 3.37 2.32
CA CYS A 75 0.36 2.78 3.16
C CYS A 75 0.41 3.30 4.60
N ALA A 76 1.60 3.31 5.23
CA ALA A 76 1.78 3.76 6.61
C ALA A 76 1.39 5.23 6.79
N LYS A 77 1.84 6.10 5.88
CA LYS A 77 1.48 7.52 5.84
C LYS A 77 -0.02 7.70 5.66
N THR A 78 -0.65 6.92 4.78
CA THR A 78 -2.10 6.97 4.58
C THR A 78 -2.87 6.54 5.83
N PHE A 79 -2.51 5.45 6.51
CA PHE A 79 -3.18 5.09 7.78
C PHE A 79 -3.07 6.21 8.82
N TYR A 80 -1.89 6.79 8.98
CA TYR A 80 -1.70 7.90 9.90
C TYR A 80 -2.56 9.13 9.55
N ASN A 81 -2.66 9.48 8.27
CA ASN A 81 -3.57 10.54 7.82
C ASN A 81 -5.03 10.19 8.06
N LEU A 82 -5.39 8.91 7.91
CA LEU A 82 -6.70 8.39 8.27
C LEU A 82 -6.92 8.31 9.78
N SER A 83 -6.04 8.78 10.67
CA SER A 83 -6.23 8.74 12.13
C SER A 83 -6.60 10.10 12.75
N ASP A 84 -6.93 11.12 11.95
CA ASP A 84 -7.08 12.52 12.38
C ASP A 84 -5.84 13.05 13.12
N ALA A 85 -4.66 12.64 12.66
CA ALA A 85 -3.40 13.08 13.22
C ALA A 85 -3.29 14.62 13.24
N MET A 86 -2.73 15.17 14.32
CA MET A 86 -2.54 16.62 14.48
C MET A 86 -1.62 17.23 13.41
N VAL A 87 -0.62 16.45 12.97
CA VAL A 87 0.33 16.84 11.93
C VAL A 87 0.38 15.73 10.89
N PRO A 88 -0.56 15.70 9.93
CA PRO A 88 -0.61 14.65 8.92
C PRO A 88 0.56 14.77 7.93
N PHE A 89 0.87 13.67 7.24
CA PHE A 89 1.69 13.70 6.03
C PHE A 89 0.92 14.40 4.90
N SER A 90 1.62 14.66 3.79
CA SER A 90 1.04 15.27 2.58
C SER A 90 -0.27 14.59 2.16
N GLU A 91 -1.28 15.40 1.83
CA GLU A 91 -2.62 14.95 1.47
C GLU A 91 -2.65 14.08 0.20
N ASP A 92 -1.64 14.21 -0.66
CA ASP A 92 -1.51 13.45 -1.90
C ASP A 92 -0.98 12.02 -1.70
N THR A 93 -0.51 11.68 -0.50
CA THR A 93 0.05 10.37 -0.17
C THR A 93 -0.79 9.19 -0.69
N PRO A 94 -2.13 9.14 -0.53
CA PRO A 94 -2.93 8.00 -0.98
C PRO A 94 -2.87 7.78 -2.50
N PHE A 95 -2.67 8.84 -3.31
CA PHE A 95 -2.58 8.72 -4.76
C PHE A 95 -1.32 7.99 -5.23
N TRP A 96 -0.27 7.97 -4.39
CA TRP A 96 0.98 7.28 -4.71
C TRP A 96 0.92 5.77 -4.50
N ILE A 97 -0.04 5.27 -3.72
CA ILE A 97 -0.13 3.83 -3.39
C ILE A 97 -0.29 2.98 -4.64
N ILE A 98 -1.16 3.38 -5.57
CA ILE A 98 -1.38 2.64 -6.82
C ILE A 98 -0.12 2.61 -7.71
N PRO A 99 0.52 3.75 -8.04
CA PRO A 99 1.80 3.75 -8.73
C PRO A 99 2.88 2.89 -8.06
N GLN A 100 3.02 2.96 -6.73
CA GLN A 100 4.03 2.16 -6.02
C GLN A 100 3.68 0.67 -6.01
N GLY A 101 2.40 0.31 -5.85
CA GLY A 101 1.94 -1.08 -5.95
C GLY A 101 2.20 -1.67 -7.33
N PHE A 102 1.95 -0.91 -8.39
CA PHE A 102 2.29 -1.32 -9.75
C PHE A 102 3.81 -1.53 -9.93
N ARG A 103 4.64 -0.61 -9.40
CA ARG A 103 6.10 -0.76 -9.43
C ARG A 103 6.55 -2.04 -8.72
N LEU A 104 6.01 -2.33 -7.53
CA LEU A 104 6.30 -3.54 -6.78
C LEU A 104 5.86 -4.80 -7.55
N ALA A 105 4.63 -4.83 -8.08
CA ALA A 105 4.12 -5.94 -8.87
C ALA A 105 5.00 -6.24 -10.09
N ARG A 106 5.54 -5.20 -10.74
CA ARG A 106 6.51 -5.36 -11.84
C ARG A 106 7.85 -5.93 -11.40
N ARG A 107 8.35 -5.56 -10.21
CA ARG A 107 9.60 -6.12 -9.64
C ARG A 107 9.45 -7.57 -9.19
N LEU A 108 8.25 -7.96 -8.79
CA LEU A 108 7.87 -9.33 -8.47
C LEU A 108 7.56 -10.19 -9.72
N GLU A 109 7.69 -9.62 -10.92
CA GLU A 109 7.45 -10.30 -12.20
C GLU A 109 6.05 -10.95 -12.30
N LEU A 110 5.05 -10.32 -11.67
CA LEU A 110 3.68 -10.84 -11.70
C LEU A 110 3.10 -10.73 -13.11
N GLU A 111 2.42 -11.80 -13.56
CA GLU A 111 1.81 -11.89 -14.89
C GLU A 111 0.82 -10.74 -15.14
N ASN A 112 -0.03 -10.44 -14.15
CA ASN A 112 -0.90 -9.28 -14.15
C ASN A 112 -0.47 -8.26 -13.08
N PRO A 113 0.23 -7.17 -13.44
CA PRO A 113 0.73 -6.18 -12.48
C PRO A 113 -0.36 -5.29 -11.87
N TYR A 114 -1.63 -5.46 -12.24
CA TYR A 114 -2.78 -4.74 -11.69
C TYR A 114 -3.64 -5.60 -10.74
N ALA A 115 -3.36 -6.89 -10.62
CA ALA A 115 -4.16 -7.84 -9.84
C ALA A 115 -4.15 -7.59 -8.32
N PHE A 116 -3.34 -6.64 -7.84
CA PHE A 116 -3.22 -6.30 -6.44
C PHE A 116 -4.39 -5.46 -5.91
N THR A 117 -5.31 -4.98 -6.76
CA THR A 117 -6.49 -4.26 -6.30
C THR A 117 -7.69 -4.35 -7.24
N SER A 118 -8.89 -4.42 -6.67
CA SER A 118 -10.15 -4.31 -7.40
C SER A 118 -10.41 -2.90 -7.92
N LEU A 119 -9.72 -1.86 -7.40
CA LEU A 119 -9.87 -0.48 -7.86
C LEU A 119 -9.51 -0.28 -9.34
N LEU A 120 -8.69 -1.19 -9.89
CA LEU A 120 -8.25 -1.18 -11.28
C LEU A 120 -8.92 -2.27 -12.11
N SER A 121 -9.75 -3.10 -11.48
CA SER A 121 -10.54 -4.11 -12.19
C SER A 121 -11.70 -3.42 -12.90
N SER A 122 -11.78 -3.61 -14.21
CA SER A 122 -12.88 -3.12 -15.03
C SER A 122 -14.14 -3.94 -14.80
N GLU A 123 -14.73 -3.87 -13.62
CA GLU A 123 -16.16 -4.14 -13.43
C GLU A 123 -16.94 -2.84 -13.61
N HIS A 124 -16.89 -2.33 -14.83
CA HIS A 124 -17.99 -1.54 -15.35
C HIS A 124 -18.54 -2.31 -16.55
N GLU A 125 -19.73 -2.88 -16.34
CA GLU A 125 -20.64 -3.25 -17.41
C GLU A 125 -20.67 -2.12 -18.46
N LEU A 126 -19.98 -2.32 -19.58
CA LEU A 126 -20.45 -1.82 -20.87
C LEU A 126 -21.63 -2.72 -21.26
N GLY A 127 -22.70 -2.63 -20.47
CA GLY A 127 -24.00 -3.15 -20.83
C GLY A 127 -24.43 -2.47 -22.12
N THR A 128 -24.38 -3.22 -23.20
CA THR A 128 -25.47 -3.33 -24.16
C THR A 128 -26.29 -2.04 -24.34
N LYS A 129 -25.70 -1.03 -24.97
CA LYS A 129 -26.45 0.14 -25.45
C LYS A 129 -26.00 0.59 -26.84
N PHE A 130 -25.75 -0.38 -27.72
CA PHE A 130 -25.77 -0.21 -29.16
C PHE A 130 -26.25 -1.52 -29.81
N MET A 131 -27.53 -1.81 -29.64
CA MET A 131 -28.32 -2.59 -30.61
C MET A 131 -29.76 -2.09 -30.55
#